data_AF-B2FXL5-F1
#
_entry.id   AF-B2FXL5-F1
#
_cell.length_a   1.000
_cell.length_b   1.000
_cell.length_c   1.000
_cell.angle_alpha   90.00
_cell.angle_beta   90.00
_cell.angle_gamma   90.00
#
_symmetry.space_group_name_H-M   'P 1'
#
loop_
_entity.id
_entity.type
_entity.pdbx_description
1 polymer ?
#
loop_
_entity_poly.entity_id
_entity_poly.type
_entity_poly.pdbx_seq_one_letter_code
_entity_poly.pdbx_strand_id
1 'polypeptide(L)'
;TQKDINTFGIFREKSYYFGNTFKLNWYKASEYCRTRGMFLVTINNDEQLNGVIEYIEKSGYTKTHDILHMWTSGNDLGEEGQFFCSSTGERLTFDRWTKNEPNNAMHDNCTYEHCVVLEYFQPWSINYTFDDRPCG
;
A
#
# COMPACT_ATOMS: atom_id res chain seq x y z
N THR A 1 47.05 -2.63 -11.23
CA THR A 1 46.16 -3.81 -11.14
C THR A 1 44.73 -3.32 -11.10
N GLN A 2 43.97 -3.66 -12.13
CA GLN A 2 42.55 -3.36 -12.26
C GLN A 2 41.80 -4.16 -11.17
N LYS A 3 40.93 -3.51 -10.39
CA LYS A 3 39.96 -4.17 -9.51
C LYS A 3 38.57 -3.59 -9.80
N ASP A 4 37.93 -4.27 -10.74
CA ASP A 4 36.51 -4.63 -10.79
C ASP A 4 35.46 -3.52 -10.58
N ILE A 5 35.05 -3.01 -11.75
CA ILE A 5 33.75 -2.45 -12.07
C ILE A 5 32.67 -3.49 -11.73
N ASN A 6 31.81 -3.23 -10.75
CA ASN A 6 30.53 -3.92 -10.57
C ASN A 6 29.53 -3.10 -9.73
N THR A 7 29.49 -1.78 -9.92
CA THR A 7 28.38 -0.97 -9.39
C THR A 7 27.30 -0.89 -10.46
N PHE A 8 26.47 -1.94 -10.57
CA PHE A 8 25.16 -1.79 -11.20
C PHE A 8 24.32 -0.90 -10.29
N GLY A 9 24.48 0.41 -10.42
CA GLY A 9 23.55 1.38 -9.86
C GLY A 9 22.23 1.25 -10.60
N ILE A 10 21.37 0.35 -10.15
CA ILE A 10 20.00 0.27 -10.63
C ILE A 10 19.25 1.48 -10.04
N PHE A 11 19.36 2.63 -10.68
CA PHE A 11 18.41 3.73 -10.49
C PHE A 11 17.11 3.34 -11.19
N ARG A 12 16.30 2.51 -10.55
CA ARG A 12 14.91 2.29 -10.98
C ARG A 12 14.09 3.45 -10.44
N GLU A 13 13.87 4.46 -11.27
CA GLU A 13 12.81 5.41 -11.02
C GLU A 13 11.48 4.63 -10.94
N LYS A 14 10.81 4.71 -9.79
CA LYS A 14 9.48 4.13 -9.62
C LYS A 14 8.46 5.13 -10.15
N SER A 15 7.58 4.68 -11.04
CA SER A 15 6.41 5.45 -11.47
C SER A 15 5.17 4.93 -10.77
N TYR A 16 4.30 5.83 -10.32
CA TYR A 16 3.06 5.49 -9.65
C TYR A 16 1.85 5.83 -10.52
N TYR A 17 0.78 5.07 -10.36
CA TYR A 17 -0.52 5.33 -10.95
C TYR A 17 -1.58 5.22 -9.86
N PHE A 18 -2.32 6.30 -9.64
CA PHE A 18 -3.42 6.32 -8.68
C PHE A 18 -4.76 6.18 -9.42
N GLY A 19 -5.40 5.03 -9.28
CA GLY A 19 -6.72 4.76 -9.85
C GLY A 19 -7.84 5.10 -8.87
N ASN A 20 -8.67 6.09 -9.21
CA ASN A 20 -9.71 6.62 -8.31
C ASN A 20 -11.11 6.71 -8.94
N THR A 21 -11.31 6.13 -10.14
CA THR A 21 -12.59 6.24 -10.88
C THR A 21 -13.58 5.11 -10.56
N PHE A 22 -13.14 4.05 -9.90
CA PHE A 22 -13.97 2.93 -9.45
C PHE A 22 -13.31 2.23 -8.27
N LYS A 23 -14.09 1.46 -7.51
CA LYS A 23 -13.62 0.69 -6.36
C LYS A 23 -13.44 -0.78 -6.75
N LEU A 24 -12.34 -1.36 -6.29
CA LEU A 24 -12.04 -2.78 -6.40
C LEU A 24 -11.74 -3.33 -5.00
N ASN A 25 -12.01 -4.62 -4.80
CA ASN A 25 -11.43 -5.33 -3.68
C ASN A 25 -9.94 -5.60 -3.92
N TRP A 26 -9.23 -6.08 -2.91
CA TRP A 26 -7.77 -6.19 -2.96
C TRP A 26 -7.30 -7.12 -4.08
N TYR A 27 -7.97 -8.26 -4.25
CA TYR A 27 -7.65 -9.23 -5.30
C TYR A 27 -7.77 -8.63 -6.71
N LYS A 28 -8.91 -7.99 -7.00
CA LYS A 28 -9.13 -7.34 -8.30
C LYS A 28 -8.21 -6.14 -8.50
N ALA A 29 -7.87 -5.40 -7.43
CA ALA A 29 -6.93 -4.29 -7.52
C ALA A 29 -5.53 -4.79 -7.92
N SER A 30 -5.10 -5.92 -7.34
CA SER A 30 -3.86 -6.61 -7.73
C SER A 30 -3.87 -6.99 -9.21
N GLU A 31 -4.92 -7.69 -9.67
CA GLU A 31 -5.08 -8.07 -11.08
C GLU A 31 -5.11 -6.85 -12.02
N TYR A 32 -5.83 -5.79 -11.64
CA TYR A 32 -5.93 -4.57 -12.43
C TYR A 32 -4.57 -3.88 -12.60
N CYS A 33 -3.77 -3.79 -11.55
CA CYS A 33 -2.38 -3.32 -11.67
C CYS A 33 -1.59 -4.19 -12.66
N ARG A 34 -1.78 -5.52 -12.63
CA ARG A 34 -1.12 -6.44 -13.57
C ARG A 34 -1.51 -6.20 -15.03
N THR A 35 -2.78 -5.90 -15.31
CA THR A 35 -3.23 -5.56 -16.69
C THR A 35 -2.50 -4.35 -17.28
N ARG A 36 -1.90 -3.51 -16.42
CA ARG A 36 -1.15 -2.31 -16.81
C ARG A 36 0.36 -2.52 -16.81
N GLY A 37 0.84 -3.76 -16.59
CA GLY A 37 2.26 -4.04 -16.38
C GLY A 37 2.80 -3.48 -15.06
N MET A 38 1.91 -3.17 -14.11
CA MET A 38 2.23 -2.58 -12.81
C MET A 38 1.95 -3.59 -11.69
N PHE A 39 2.24 -3.18 -10.47
CA PHE A 39 2.05 -3.92 -9.25
C PHE A 39 1.28 -3.05 -8.26
N LEU A 40 0.55 -3.64 -7.30
CA LEU A 40 0.09 -2.87 -6.14
C LEU A 40 1.30 -2.26 -5.43
N VAL A 41 1.14 -1.08 -4.86
CA VAL A 41 2.26 -0.33 -4.33
C VAL A 41 2.82 -0.97 -3.06
N THR A 42 4.15 -1.00 -2.94
CA THR A 42 4.85 -1.34 -1.70
C THR A 42 5.29 -0.05 -1.02
N ILE A 43 4.93 0.11 0.25
CA ILE A 43 5.32 1.24 1.08
C ILE A 43 5.96 0.66 2.34
N ASN A 44 7.28 0.62 2.37
CA ASN A 44 8.07 0.02 3.44
C ASN A 44 9.13 0.97 4.02
N ASN A 45 9.05 2.26 3.66
CA ASN A 45 9.84 3.35 4.25
C ASN A 45 9.23 4.72 3.85
N ASP A 46 9.76 5.79 4.46
CA ASP A 46 9.30 7.17 4.22
C ASP A 46 9.50 7.64 2.77
N GLU A 47 10.57 7.23 2.09
CA GLU A 47 10.83 7.62 0.70
C GLU A 47 9.72 7.10 -0.23
N GLN A 48 9.33 5.83 -0.05
CA GLN A 48 8.23 5.22 -0.79
C GLN A 48 6.90 5.86 -0.45
N LEU A 49 6.65 6.16 0.84
CA LEU A 49 5.44 6.83 1.29
C LEU A 49 5.32 8.23 0.65
N ASN A 50 6.38 9.03 0.70
CA ASN A 50 6.39 10.38 0.13
C ASN A 50 6.14 10.36 -1.38
N GLY A 51 6.75 9.40 -2.11
CA GLY A 51 6.50 9.22 -3.53
C GLY A 51 5.04 8.89 -3.85
N VAL A 52 4.38 8.09 -3.00
CA VAL A 52 2.94 7.78 -3.14
C VAL A 52 2.07 9.00 -2.85
N ILE A 53 2.34 9.71 -1.74
CA ILE A 53 1.61 10.91 -1.33
C ILE A 53 1.67 11.96 -2.44
N GLU A 54 2.84 12.20 -3.03
CA GLU A 54 3.00 13.18 -4.11
C GLU A 54 2.06 12.89 -5.29
N TYR A 55 1.88 11.62 -5.66
CA TYR A 55 0.98 11.25 -6.76
C TYR A 55 -0.50 11.35 -6.37
N ILE A 56 -0.86 11.02 -5.12
CA ILE A 56 -2.22 11.22 -4.59
C ILE A 56 -2.56 12.71 -4.60
N GLU A 57 -1.67 13.58 -4.12
CA GLU A 57 -1.88 15.02 -4.09
C GLU A 57 -1.96 15.65 -5.49
N LYS A 58 -1.08 15.23 -6.41
CA LYS A 58 -1.12 15.65 -7.82
C LYS A 58 -2.43 15.28 -8.50
N SER A 59 -3.07 14.18 -8.10
CA SER A 59 -4.38 13.81 -8.64
C SER A 59 -5.51 14.76 -8.21
N GLY A 60 -5.29 15.58 -7.17
CA GLY A 60 -6.31 16.47 -6.60
C GLY A 60 -7.39 15.74 -5.78
N TYR A 61 -7.24 14.44 -5.54
CA TYR A 61 -8.24 13.64 -4.82
C TYR A 61 -8.54 14.20 -3.42
N THR A 62 -7.51 14.49 -2.63
CA THR A 62 -7.65 15.03 -1.27
C THR A 62 -8.21 16.46 -1.20
N LYS A 63 -8.30 17.16 -2.34
CA LYS A 63 -8.97 18.48 -2.41
C LYS A 63 -10.50 18.37 -2.51
N THR A 64 -10.99 17.19 -2.87
CA THR A 64 -12.42 16.93 -3.12
C THR A 64 -12.96 15.81 -2.25
N HIS A 65 -12.10 15.07 -1.55
CA HIS A 65 -12.45 13.94 -0.71
C HIS A 65 -11.67 14.01 0.61
N ASP A 66 -12.40 13.89 1.71
CA ASP A 66 -11.84 13.89 3.06
C ASP A 66 -11.39 12.50 3.52
N ILE A 67 -11.68 11.47 2.71
CA ILE A 67 -11.48 10.06 3.03
C ILE A 67 -10.82 9.33 1.85
N LEU A 68 -9.75 8.59 2.16
CA LEU A 68 -9.06 7.69 1.25
C LEU A 68 -8.76 6.38 1.98
N HIS A 69 -9.16 5.26 1.39
CA HIS A 69 -8.58 3.94 1.67
C HIS A 69 -8.02 3.41 0.36
N MET A 70 -6.69 3.39 0.22
CA MET A 70 -6.02 2.94 -0.99
C MET A 70 -5.33 1.60 -0.74
N TRP A 71 -5.64 0.56 -1.50
CA TRP A 71 -4.96 -0.72 -1.39
C TRP A 71 -3.44 -0.59 -1.62
N THR A 72 -2.68 -1.22 -0.74
CA THR A 72 -1.25 -1.48 -0.92
C THR A 72 -1.03 -2.96 -1.24
N SER A 73 0.21 -3.35 -1.51
CA SER A 73 0.60 -4.75 -1.69
C SER A 73 0.74 -5.54 -0.39
N GLY A 74 0.70 -4.87 0.77
CA GLY A 74 0.81 -5.48 2.08
C GLY A 74 -0.40 -6.37 2.38
N ASN A 75 -0.13 -7.57 2.90
CA ASN A 75 -1.14 -8.51 3.38
C ASN A 75 -0.49 -9.58 4.27
N ASP A 76 -1.28 -10.28 5.07
CA ASP A 76 -0.85 -11.42 5.89
C ASP A 76 -1.61 -12.72 5.55
N LEU A 77 -2.17 -12.80 4.33
CA LEU A 77 -2.92 -13.95 3.81
C LEU A 77 -2.18 -15.29 3.88
N GLY A 78 -0.84 -15.27 3.93
CA GLY A 78 -0.02 -16.47 4.06
C GLY A 78 0.14 -16.97 5.50
N GLU A 79 0.16 -16.05 6.47
CA GLU A 79 0.31 -16.33 7.89
C GLU A 79 -0.14 -15.11 8.72
N GLU A 80 -1.19 -15.29 9.52
CA GLU A 80 -1.77 -14.26 10.38
C GLU A 80 -0.73 -13.52 11.23
N GLY A 81 -0.77 -12.19 11.22
CA GLY A 81 0.18 -11.34 11.94
C GLY A 81 1.57 -11.23 11.30
N GLN A 82 1.80 -11.87 10.15
CA GLN A 82 3.02 -11.76 9.35
C GLN A 82 2.74 -11.03 8.03
N PHE A 83 2.78 -9.70 8.06
CA PHE A 83 2.55 -8.90 6.85
C PHE A 83 3.74 -8.93 5.88
N PHE A 84 3.47 -9.31 4.63
CA PHE A 84 4.39 -9.27 3.50
C PHE A 84 3.82 -8.45 2.33
N CYS A 85 4.71 -7.83 1.58
CA CYS A 85 4.36 -7.08 0.38
C CYS A 85 4.36 -8.02 -0.84
N SER A 86 3.18 -8.39 -1.33
CA SER A 86 3.01 -9.31 -2.47
C SER A 86 3.76 -8.89 -3.75
N SER A 87 4.07 -7.60 -3.89
CA SER A 87 4.78 -7.06 -5.05
C SER A 87 6.30 -7.24 -5.02
N THR A 88 6.90 -7.33 -3.82
CA THR A 88 8.36 -7.47 -3.64
C THR A 88 8.77 -8.78 -2.97
N GLY A 89 7.84 -9.43 -2.27
CA GLY A 89 8.11 -10.59 -1.41
C GLY A 89 8.78 -10.22 -0.08
N GLU A 90 8.96 -8.93 0.20
CA GLU A 90 9.61 -8.44 1.42
C GLU A 90 8.61 -8.34 2.57
N ARG A 91 9.11 -8.51 3.79
CA ARG A 91 8.33 -8.29 5.01
C ARG A 91 7.98 -6.80 5.12
N LEU A 92 6.74 -6.50 5.47
CA LEU A 92 6.33 -5.15 5.86
C LEU A 92 6.90 -4.87 7.26
N THR A 93 7.83 -3.93 7.33
CA THR A 93 8.54 -3.54 8.57
C THR A 93 8.34 -2.07 8.91
N PHE A 94 7.70 -1.31 8.03
CA PHE A 94 7.44 0.10 8.26
C PHE A 94 6.30 0.30 9.25
N ASP A 95 6.64 0.78 10.43
CA ASP A 95 5.68 1.06 11.50
C ASP A 95 4.97 2.39 11.26
N ARG A 96 3.90 2.32 10.47
CA ARG A 96 3.07 3.47 10.06
C ARG A 96 1.59 3.22 10.29
N TRP A 97 1.25 2.27 11.16
CA TRP A 97 -0.11 1.89 11.46
C TRP A 97 -0.90 3.03 12.13
N THR A 98 -2.19 3.11 11.79
CA THR A 98 -3.16 3.89 12.54
C THR A 98 -3.16 3.39 13.99
N LYS A 99 -3.47 4.27 14.95
CA LYS A 99 -3.50 3.88 16.35
C LYS A 99 -4.45 2.68 16.56
N ASN A 100 -3.91 1.63 17.18
CA ASN A 100 -4.54 0.32 17.45
C ASN A 100 -4.59 -0.65 16.25
N GLU A 101 -3.97 -0.29 15.12
CA GLU A 101 -3.80 -1.20 13.98
C GLU A 101 -2.41 -1.90 13.99
N PRO A 102 -2.27 -3.06 13.31
CA PRO A 102 -3.36 -3.85 12.75
C PRO A 102 -4.17 -4.56 13.84
N ASN A 103 -5.49 -4.58 13.72
CA ASN A 103 -6.38 -5.08 14.78
C ASN A 103 -7.05 -6.43 14.42
N ASN A 104 -6.96 -6.85 13.16
CA ASN A 104 -7.63 -8.05 12.64
C ASN A 104 -9.14 -8.07 12.97
N ALA A 105 -9.86 -6.99 12.62
CA ALA A 105 -11.26 -6.87 12.99
C ALA A 105 -12.10 -7.97 12.33
N MET A 106 -13.06 -8.51 13.08
CA MET A 106 -14.06 -9.40 12.52
C MET A 106 -15.26 -8.57 12.04
N HIS A 107 -15.50 -8.53 10.73
CA HIS A 107 -16.60 -7.77 10.12
C HIS A 107 -17.90 -8.56 10.03
N ASP A 108 -17.80 -9.88 9.88
CA ASP A 108 -18.91 -10.82 9.94
C ASP A 108 -18.43 -12.18 10.48
N ASN A 109 -19.26 -13.23 10.46
CA ASN A 109 -18.93 -14.54 11.03
C ASN A 109 -17.65 -15.21 10.46
N CYS A 110 -17.16 -14.79 9.29
CA CYS A 110 -16.04 -15.43 8.59
C CYS A 110 -15.07 -14.45 7.92
N THR A 111 -15.27 -13.13 8.06
CA THR A 111 -14.48 -12.11 7.37
C THR A 111 -13.62 -11.35 8.37
N TYR A 112 -12.31 -11.53 8.19
CA TYR A 112 -11.23 -10.94 8.97
C TYR A 112 -10.40 -9.96 8.11
N GLU A 113 -9.61 -9.12 8.76
CA GLU A 113 -8.78 -8.12 8.10
C GLU A 113 -7.39 -8.70 7.80
N HIS A 114 -7.01 -8.65 6.54
CA HIS A 114 -5.74 -9.26 6.09
C HIS A 114 -5.00 -8.43 5.05
N CYS A 115 -5.63 -7.41 4.48
CA CYS A 115 -5.09 -6.63 3.37
C CYS A 115 -4.89 -5.18 3.77
N VAL A 116 -3.71 -4.62 3.46
CA VAL A 116 -3.31 -3.32 3.99
C VAL A 116 -3.76 -2.19 3.05
N VAL A 117 -4.47 -1.21 3.62
CA VAL A 117 -4.75 0.08 2.97
C VAL A 117 -3.82 1.17 3.50
N LEU A 118 -3.55 2.17 2.66
CA LEU A 118 -3.08 3.48 3.09
C LEU A 118 -4.30 4.37 3.31
N GLU A 119 -4.41 4.93 4.51
CA GLU A 119 -5.54 5.72 4.96
C GLU A 119 -5.23 7.21 5.03
N TYR A 120 -6.18 8.02 4.59
CA TYR A 120 -6.24 9.43 4.92
C TYR A 120 -7.68 9.75 5.33
N PHE A 121 -7.84 10.31 6.52
CA PHE A 121 -9.14 10.62 7.09
C PHE A 121 -9.08 11.94 7.86
N GLN A 122 -9.44 13.03 7.18
CA GLN A 122 -9.39 14.39 7.72
C GLN A 122 -10.16 14.58 9.03
N PRO A 123 -11.40 14.07 9.18
CA PRO A 123 -12.19 14.26 10.38
C PRO A 123 -11.48 13.80 11.67
N TRP A 124 -10.61 12.80 11.59
CA TRP A 124 -9.92 12.21 12.74
C TRP A 124 -8.40 12.47 12.71
N SER A 125 -7.95 13.40 11.84
CA SER A 125 -6.53 13.74 11.66
C SER A 125 -5.63 12.54 11.32
N ILE A 126 -6.18 11.53 10.64
CA ILE A 126 -5.41 10.39 10.13
C ILE A 126 -4.76 10.82 8.82
N ASN A 127 -3.43 10.75 8.76
CA ASN A 127 -2.64 11.28 7.65
C ASN A 127 -1.66 10.24 7.11
N TYR A 128 -2.09 9.49 6.10
CA TYR A 128 -1.31 8.48 5.39
C TYR A 128 -0.68 7.46 6.36
N THR A 129 -1.55 6.73 7.04
CA THR A 129 -1.22 5.61 7.94
C THR A 129 -1.80 4.30 7.41
N PHE A 130 -1.36 3.17 7.96
CA PHE A 130 -1.85 1.85 7.55
C PHE A 130 -3.01 1.37 8.41
N ASP A 131 -3.89 0.63 7.77
CA ASP A 131 -4.97 -0.13 8.40
C ASP A 131 -5.10 -1.46 7.64
N ASP A 132 -5.34 -2.57 8.35
CA ASP A 132 -5.70 -3.83 7.74
C ASP A 132 -7.21 -3.85 7.51
N ARG A 133 -7.64 -4.41 6.39
CA ARG A 133 -9.05 -4.45 5.99
C ARG A 133 -9.39 -5.80 5.39
N PRO A 134 -10.69 -6.16 5.33
CA PRO A 134 -11.11 -7.33 4.59
C PRO A 134 -10.67 -7.20 3.13
N CYS A 135 -10.05 -8.23 2.60
CA CYS A 135 -9.55 -8.21 1.22
C CYS A 135 -10.67 -8.20 0.16
N GLY A 136 -11.91 -8.55 0.55
CA GLY A 136 -13.06 -8.90 -0.30
C GLY A 136 -13.95 -7.76 -0.74
#